data_AF-A0A8T4EDL0-F1
#
_entry.id   AF-A0A8T4EDL0-F1
#
_cell.length_a   1.000
_cell.length_b   1.000
_cell.length_c   1.000
_cell.angle_alpha   90.00
_cell.angle_beta   90.00
_cell.angle_gamma   90.00
#
_symmetry.space_group_name_H-M   'P 1'
#
loop_
_entity.id
_entity.type
_entity.pdbx_description
1 polymer ?
#
loop_
_entity_poly.entity_id
_entity_poly.type
_entity_poly.pdbx_seq_one_letter_code
_entity_poly.pdbx_strand_id
1 'polypeptide(L)'
;MAGGYIRQQHERYRVMMITSTEANQSICEADLIRDLIESSGISSIQSIASAVEMDEDAVVRNIENLIQAGSLNGYLTDDKTRFFKSDVRLSDAPSIRSHSEGLIFEHPDTRSNRYAMLGGVLSIIGGLVVRAVIPLNEMIQSIGSSFVLIGMVILASGWLLLSRKASSIRQV
;
A
#
# COMPACT_ATOMS: atom_id res chain seq x y z
N MET A 1 25.85 -32.39 -54.34
CA MET A 1 25.06 -31.13 -54.27
C MET A 1 23.78 -31.30 -53.45
N ALA A 2 23.83 -31.88 -52.24
CA ALA A 2 22.63 -32.19 -51.44
C ALA A 2 22.60 -31.50 -50.05
N GLY A 3 23.58 -30.64 -49.73
CA GLY A 3 23.73 -30.03 -48.39
C GLY A 3 23.02 -28.70 -48.18
N GLY A 4 22.46 -28.08 -49.24
CA GLY A 4 21.84 -26.75 -49.14
C GLY A 4 20.41 -26.73 -48.60
N TYR A 5 19.63 -27.79 -48.88
CA TYR A 5 18.19 -27.82 -48.56
C TYR A 5 17.89 -28.07 -47.07
N ILE A 6 18.77 -28.76 -46.34
CA ILE A 6 18.53 -29.08 -44.92
C ILE A 6 18.74 -27.84 -44.03
N ARG A 7 19.65 -26.93 -44.42
CA ARG A 7 19.97 -25.74 -43.63
C ARG A 7 18.85 -24.68 -43.65
N GLN A 8 18.13 -24.57 -44.77
CA GLN A 8 17.07 -23.57 -44.95
C GLN A 8 15.76 -23.94 -44.23
N GLN A 9 15.47 -25.24 -44.10
CA GLN A 9 14.32 -25.73 -43.32
C GLN A 9 14.53 -25.45 -41.82
N HIS A 10 15.75 -25.67 -41.30
CA HIS A 10 16.05 -25.52 -39.88
C HIS A 10 15.95 -24.06 -39.37
N GLU A 11 16.18 -23.06 -40.24
CA GLU A 11 15.98 -21.65 -39.88
C GLU A 11 14.50 -21.26 -39.84
N ARG A 12 13.65 -21.80 -40.74
CA ARG A 12 12.20 -21.52 -40.71
C ARG A 12 11.52 -22.05 -39.45
N TYR A 13 11.89 -23.25 -39.00
CA TYR A 13 11.36 -23.80 -37.74
C TYR A 13 11.79 -22.99 -36.51
N ARG A 14 12.99 -22.39 -36.55
CA ARG A 14 13.48 -21.58 -35.43
C ARG A 14 12.74 -20.25 -35.31
N VAL A 15 12.43 -19.60 -36.44
CA VAL A 15 11.63 -18.35 -36.44
C VAL A 15 10.19 -18.61 -36.00
N MET A 16 9.59 -19.73 -36.42
CA MET A 16 8.20 -20.07 -36.04
C MET A 16 8.04 -20.39 -34.54
N MET A 17 9.07 -20.99 -33.91
CA MET A 17 9.05 -21.32 -32.48
C MET A 17 9.28 -20.10 -31.56
N ILE A 18 10.00 -19.08 -32.03
CA ILE A 18 10.21 -17.84 -31.23
C ILE A 18 8.91 -17.03 -31.19
N THR A 19 8.22 -16.90 -32.32
CA THR A 19 6.95 -16.15 -32.40
C THR A 19 5.82 -16.77 -31.57
N SER A 20 5.77 -18.10 -31.44
CA SER A 20 4.76 -18.75 -30.61
C SER A 20 5.01 -18.59 -29.11
N THR A 21 6.26 -18.42 -28.70
CA THR A 21 6.63 -18.29 -27.28
C THR A 21 6.33 -16.87 -26.79
N GLU A 22 6.67 -15.85 -27.58
CA GLU A 22 6.33 -14.45 -27.27
C GLU A 22 4.81 -14.20 -27.31
N ALA A 23 4.10 -14.83 -28.25
CA ALA A 23 2.64 -14.75 -28.30
C ALA A 23 1.95 -15.41 -27.09
N ASN A 24 2.42 -16.59 -26.65
CA ASN A 24 1.87 -17.24 -25.46
C ASN A 24 2.16 -16.47 -24.17
N GLN A 25 3.33 -15.84 -24.08
CA GLN A 25 3.67 -15.01 -22.91
C GLN A 25 2.77 -13.76 -22.83
N SER A 26 2.51 -13.09 -23.96
CA SER A 26 1.60 -11.94 -24.01
C SER A 26 0.15 -12.30 -23.65
N ILE A 27 -0.31 -13.51 -24.01
CA ILE A 27 -1.65 -13.99 -23.65
C ILE A 27 -1.78 -14.22 -22.14
N CYS A 28 -0.78 -14.85 -21.52
CA CYS A 28 -0.77 -15.08 -20.07
C CYS A 28 -0.73 -13.77 -19.26
N GLU A 29 0.02 -12.78 -19.72
CA GLU A 29 0.11 -11.47 -19.06
C GLU A 29 -1.23 -10.71 -19.12
N ALA A 30 -1.92 -10.75 -20.26
CA ALA A 30 -3.21 -10.10 -20.43
C ALA A 30 -4.31 -10.73 -19.57
N ASP A 31 -4.36 -12.06 -19.47
CA ASP A 31 -5.30 -12.75 -18.59
C ASP A 31 -5.06 -12.41 -17.11
N LEU A 32 -3.79 -12.30 -16.69
CA LEU A 32 -3.45 -11.97 -15.31
C LEU A 32 -3.84 -10.54 -14.94
N ILE A 33 -3.66 -9.58 -15.86
CA ILE A 33 -4.14 -8.20 -15.69
C ILE A 33 -5.67 -8.17 -15.55
N ARG A 34 -6.39 -8.93 -16.38
CA ARG A 34 -7.86 -9.04 -16.30
C ARG A 34 -8.29 -9.55 -14.92
N ASP A 35 -7.76 -10.68 -14.51
CA ASP A 35 -8.13 -11.32 -13.24
C ASP A 35 -7.81 -10.42 -12.05
N LEU A 36 -6.70 -9.67 -12.10
CA LEU A 36 -6.35 -8.68 -11.08
C LEU A 36 -7.39 -7.55 -11.02
N ILE A 37 -7.75 -6.96 -12.15
CA ILE A 37 -8.74 -5.86 -12.21
C ILE A 37 -10.11 -6.34 -11.72
N GLU A 38 -10.53 -7.55 -12.06
CA GLU A 38 -11.84 -8.08 -11.67
C GLU A 38 -11.93 -8.50 -10.20
N SER A 39 -10.87 -9.09 -9.65
CA SER A 39 -10.88 -9.64 -8.28
C SER A 39 -10.54 -8.62 -7.20
N SER A 40 -9.64 -7.68 -7.49
CA SER A 40 -9.05 -6.80 -6.47
C SER A 40 -9.67 -5.40 -6.42
N GLY A 41 -10.44 -5.01 -7.44
CA GLY A 41 -10.97 -3.65 -7.57
C GLY A 41 -9.88 -2.58 -7.73
N ILE A 42 -8.64 -2.98 -8.02
CA ILE A 42 -7.52 -2.06 -8.22
C ILE A 42 -7.75 -1.27 -9.52
N SER A 43 -7.84 0.05 -9.40
CA SER A 43 -8.06 0.98 -10.51
C SER A 43 -6.81 1.74 -10.94
N SER A 44 -5.71 1.68 -10.19
CA SER A 44 -4.46 2.38 -10.54
C SER A 44 -3.55 1.51 -11.39
N ILE A 45 -3.09 2.07 -12.52
CA ILE A 45 -2.15 1.42 -13.43
C ILE A 45 -0.82 1.12 -12.72
N GLN A 46 -0.32 2.03 -11.89
CA GLN A 46 0.89 1.82 -11.10
C GLN A 46 0.79 0.60 -10.18
N SER A 47 -0.37 0.41 -9.54
CA SER A 47 -0.60 -0.75 -8.67
C SER A 47 -0.67 -2.05 -9.47
N ILE A 48 -1.26 -2.03 -10.67
CA ILE A 48 -1.32 -3.18 -11.57
C ILE A 48 0.10 -3.51 -12.08
N ALA A 49 0.84 -2.51 -12.55
CA ALA A 49 2.23 -2.64 -13.00
C ALA A 49 3.12 -3.25 -11.92
N SER A 50 2.99 -2.77 -10.68
CA SER A 50 3.73 -3.31 -9.53
C SER A 50 3.34 -4.76 -9.20
N ALA A 51 2.07 -5.11 -9.34
CA ALA A 51 1.57 -6.45 -9.02
C ALA A 51 1.97 -7.51 -10.07
N VAL A 52 2.12 -7.10 -11.33
CA VAL A 52 2.49 -7.99 -12.45
C VAL A 52 3.98 -7.89 -12.79
N GLU A 53 4.75 -7.05 -12.09
CA GLU A 53 6.16 -6.77 -12.35
C GLU A 53 6.41 -6.30 -13.81
N MET A 54 5.47 -5.52 -14.34
CA MET A 54 5.51 -4.98 -15.70
C MET A 54 5.69 -3.46 -15.70
N ASP A 55 6.17 -2.95 -16.82
CA ASP A 55 6.21 -1.50 -17.06
C ASP A 55 4.80 -0.93 -17.24
N GLU A 56 4.57 0.29 -16.75
CA GLU A 56 3.26 0.96 -16.83
C GLU A 56 2.79 1.09 -18.29
N ASP A 57 3.69 1.39 -19.24
CA ASP A 57 3.33 1.51 -20.66
C ASP A 57 2.93 0.16 -21.27
N ALA A 58 3.50 -0.95 -20.78
CA ALA A 58 3.11 -2.29 -21.20
C ALA A 58 1.72 -2.66 -20.67
N VAL A 59 1.43 -2.33 -19.41
CA VAL A 59 0.11 -2.54 -18.80
C VAL A 59 -0.97 -1.72 -19.50
N VAL A 60 -0.71 -0.44 -19.80
CA VAL A 60 -1.66 0.40 -20.54
C VAL A 60 -1.99 -0.20 -21.90
N ARG A 61 -0.99 -0.64 -22.67
CA ARG A 61 -1.21 -1.28 -23.97
C ARG A 61 -2.03 -2.57 -23.84
N ASN A 62 -1.75 -3.41 -22.84
CA ASN A 62 -2.51 -4.62 -22.62
C ASN A 62 -3.96 -4.33 -22.21
N ILE A 63 -4.20 -3.31 -21.39
CA ILE A 63 -5.56 -2.88 -21.03
C ILE A 63 -6.30 -2.32 -22.26
N GLU A 64 -5.65 -1.47 -23.06
CA GLU A 64 -6.24 -0.96 -24.32
C GLU A 64 -6.61 -2.11 -25.26
N ASN A 65 -5.74 -3.12 -25.40
CA ASN A 65 -6.01 -4.33 -26.19
C ASN A 65 -7.19 -5.14 -25.63
N LEU A 66 -7.27 -5.31 -24.30
CA LEU A 66 -8.37 -6.02 -23.64
C LEU A 66 -9.72 -5.30 -23.78
N ILE A 67 -9.71 -3.95 -23.76
CA ILE A 67 -10.90 -3.12 -24.02
C ILE A 67 -11.31 -3.26 -25.50
N GLN A 68 -10.37 -3.16 -26.44
CA GLN A 68 -10.65 -3.32 -27.87
C GLN A 68 -11.17 -4.72 -28.21
N ALA A 69 -10.66 -5.75 -27.54
CA ALA A 69 -11.11 -7.12 -27.68
C ALA A 69 -12.50 -7.38 -27.04
N GLY A 70 -13.04 -6.42 -26.28
CA GLY A 70 -14.30 -6.59 -25.54
C GLY A 70 -14.19 -7.52 -24.34
N SER A 71 -12.97 -7.89 -23.92
CA SER A 71 -12.75 -8.74 -22.75
C SER A 71 -12.81 -7.94 -21.44
N LEU A 72 -12.66 -6.62 -21.51
CA LEU A 72 -12.66 -5.72 -20.35
C LEU A 72 -13.62 -4.56 -20.62
N ASN A 73 -14.64 -4.41 -19.77
CA ASN A 73 -15.63 -3.33 -19.88
C ASN A 73 -15.21 -2.14 -19.00
N GLY A 74 -14.64 -1.10 -19.62
CA GLY A 74 -14.25 0.12 -18.93
C GLY A 74 -13.51 1.13 -19.80
N TYR A 75 -12.95 2.15 -19.16
CA TYR A 75 -12.17 3.20 -19.83
C TYR A 75 -10.93 3.57 -19.01
N LEU A 76 -9.87 3.95 -19.71
CA LEU A 76 -8.70 4.59 -19.12
C LEU A 76 -8.94 6.09 -19.01
N THR A 77 -8.34 6.72 -18.00
CA THR A 77 -8.31 8.19 -17.88
C THR A 77 -7.42 8.82 -18.95
N ASP A 78 -7.65 10.10 -19.25
CA ASP A 78 -6.85 10.85 -20.24
C ASP A 78 -5.36 10.90 -19.90
N ASP A 79 -5.03 10.85 -18.61
CA ASP A 79 -3.66 10.81 -18.09
C ASP A 79 -3.06 9.39 -18.07
N LYS A 80 -3.82 8.37 -18.48
CA LYS A 80 -3.45 6.94 -18.49
C LYS A 80 -3.00 6.39 -17.13
N THR A 81 -3.33 7.07 -16.03
CA THR A 81 -2.91 6.63 -14.68
C THR A 81 -3.90 5.68 -14.03
N ARG A 82 -5.15 5.65 -14.50
CA ARG A 82 -6.25 4.88 -13.90
C ARG A 82 -7.16 4.23 -14.93
N PHE A 83 -7.68 3.05 -14.57
CA PHE A 83 -8.72 2.33 -15.28
C PHE A 83 -10.01 2.32 -14.46
N PHE A 84 -11.13 2.64 -15.09
CA PHE A 84 -12.47 2.61 -14.50
C PHE A 84 -13.35 1.56 -15.19
N LYS A 85 -13.84 0.58 -14.41
CA LYS A 85 -14.80 -0.43 -14.90
C LYS A 85 -16.14 0.25 -15.20
N SER A 86 -16.65 0.11 -16.42
CA SER A 86 -17.92 0.74 -16.84
C SER A 86 -19.14 0.06 -16.24
N ASP A 87 -18.99 -1.20 -15.81
CA ASP A 87 -20.07 -2.06 -15.31
C ASP A 87 -20.12 -2.13 -13.79
N VAL A 88 -19.65 -1.08 -13.09
CA VAL A 88 -20.10 -0.86 -11.72
C VAL A 88 -21.56 -0.43 -11.83
N ARG A 89 -22.47 -1.42 -11.94
CA ARG A 89 -23.80 -1.28 -11.36
C ARG A 89 -23.54 -0.75 -9.97
N LEU A 90 -23.82 0.54 -9.75
CA LEU A 90 -24.10 1.04 -8.42
C LEU A 90 -25.14 0.05 -7.90
N SER A 91 -24.67 -0.90 -7.10
CA SER A 91 -25.55 -1.80 -6.39
C SER A 91 -26.57 -0.87 -5.74
N ASP A 92 -27.82 -1.27 -5.71
CA ASP A 92 -28.89 -0.68 -4.90
C ASP A 92 -28.55 -0.79 -3.39
N ALA A 93 -27.32 -0.46 -2.99
CA ALA A 93 -27.06 0.12 -1.70
C ALA A 93 -27.94 1.38 -1.67
N PRO A 94 -28.82 1.52 -0.66
CA PRO A 94 -29.67 2.69 -0.56
C PRO A 94 -28.77 3.91 -0.76
N SER A 95 -29.14 4.80 -1.68
CA SER A 95 -28.53 6.10 -1.77
C SER A 95 -28.84 6.76 -0.42
N ILE A 96 -27.96 6.54 0.55
CA ILE A 96 -27.82 7.41 1.68
C ILE A 96 -27.50 8.69 0.97
N ARG A 97 -28.50 9.58 0.88
CA ARG A 97 -28.29 10.97 0.51
C ARG A 97 -27.10 11.36 1.35
N SER A 98 -25.93 11.47 0.74
CA SER A 98 -24.79 12.05 1.39
C SER A 98 -25.25 13.47 1.63
N HIS A 99 -25.81 13.71 2.82
CA HIS A 99 -25.80 15.03 3.37
C HIS A 99 -24.33 15.40 3.30
N SER A 100 -24.02 16.24 2.33
CA SER A 100 -22.78 17.00 2.26
C SER A 100 -22.78 18.00 3.42
N GLU A 101 -23.04 17.53 4.63
CA GLU A 101 -22.28 17.98 5.77
C GLU A 101 -20.87 17.50 5.43
N GLY A 102 -20.12 18.40 4.80
CA GLY A 102 -18.74 18.12 4.41
C GLY A 102 -18.08 17.41 5.56
N LEU A 103 -17.44 16.27 5.29
CA LEU A 103 -16.56 15.64 6.25
C LEU A 103 -15.55 16.72 6.64
N ILE A 104 -15.83 17.40 7.74
CA ILE A 104 -14.87 18.25 8.42
C ILE A 104 -13.87 17.22 8.90
N PHE A 105 -12.80 17.05 8.13
CA PHE A 105 -11.60 16.38 8.57
C PHE A 105 -11.09 17.19 9.75
N GLU A 106 -11.69 16.94 10.91
CA GLU A 106 -11.29 17.53 12.17
C GLU A 106 -9.93 16.93 12.46
N HIS A 107 -8.89 17.63 12.00
CA HIS A 107 -7.51 17.21 12.13
C HIS A 107 -7.28 17.01 13.61
N PRO A 108 -7.18 15.75 14.07
CA PRO A 108 -7.31 15.48 15.48
C PRO A 108 -6.08 16.06 16.17
N ASP A 109 -6.25 17.16 16.89
CA ASP A 109 -5.17 18.02 17.35
C ASP A 109 -4.11 17.19 18.09
N THR A 110 -2.96 16.98 17.45
CA THR A 110 -1.89 16.09 17.93
C THR A 110 -1.03 16.76 19.00
N ARG A 111 -1.26 18.06 19.26
CA ARG A 111 -0.48 18.85 20.23
C ARG A 111 -0.55 18.25 21.63
N SER A 112 -1.74 17.85 22.08
CA SER A 112 -1.94 17.27 23.42
C SER A 112 -1.07 16.02 23.64
N ASN A 113 -0.95 15.16 22.63
CA ASN A 113 -0.19 13.92 22.77
C ASN A 113 1.34 14.15 22.76
N ARG A 114 1.81 15.20 22.07
CA ARG A 114 3.23 15.59 22.10
C ARG A 114 3.67 16.01 23.50
N TYR A 115 2.84 16.76 24.22
CA TYR A 115 3.16 17.18 25.59
C TYR A 115 3.19 16.00 26.57
N ALA A 116 2.29 15.02 26.43
CA ALA A 116 2.28 13.82 27.26
C ALA A 116 3.57 12.98 27.08
N MET A 117 4.01 12.78 25.83
CA MET A 117 5.29 12.10 25.55
C MET A 117 6.48 12.87 26.13
N LEU A 118 6.53 14.19 25.93
CA LEU A 118 7.64 15.02 26.42
C LEU A 118 7.74 14.99 27.94
N GLY A 119 6.61 15.08 28.65
CA GLY A 119 6.56 14.98 30.11
C GLY A 119 7.04 13.63 30.63
N GLY A 120 6.65 12.53 29.97
CA GLY A 120 7.12 11.18 30.32
C GLY A 120 8.63 11.01 30.16
N VAL A 121 9.21 11.50 29.05
CA VAL A 121 10.66 11.47 28.81
C VAL A 121 11.42 12.29 29.85
N LEU A 122 10.96 13.51 30.15
CA LEU A 122 11.60 14.36 31.16
C LEU A 122 11.58 13.73 32.56
N SER A 123 10.49 13.06 32.92
CA SER A 123 10.39 12.33 34.19
C SER A 123 11.41 11.19 34.29
N ILE A 124 11.60 10.41 33.21
CA ILE A 124 12.61 9.34 33.17
C ILE A 124 14.02 9.90 33.31
N ILE A 125 14.36 10.94 32.54
CA ILE A 125 15.67 11.58 32.60
C ILE A 125 15.93 12.11 34.01
N GLY A 126 14.96 12.80 34.61
CA GLY A 126 15.05 13.29 35.99
C GLY A 126 15.31 12.17 37.00
N GLY A 127 14.55 11.07 36.92
CA GLY A 127 14.74 9.90 37.79
C GLY A 127 16.12 9.25 37.64
N LEU A 128 16.63 9.16 36.40
CA LEU A 128 17.98 8.64 36.13
C LEU A 128 19.08 9.55 36.67
N VAL A 129 18.95 10.86 36.53
CA VAL A 129 19.92 11.83 37.06
C VAL A 129 19.95 11.79 38.60
N VAL A 130 18.79 11.78 39.25
CA VAL A 130 18.70 11.65 40.72
C VAL A 130 19.38 10.36 41.19
N ARG A 131 19.15 9.25 40.48
CA ARG A 131 19.77 7.96 40.78
C ARG A 131 21.29 7.95 40.56
N ALA A 132 21.79 8.66 39.56
CA ALA A 132 23.21 8.70 39.23
C ALA A 132 24.04 9.58 40.19
N VAL A 133 23.46 10.68 40.68
CA VAL A 133 24.19 11.68 41.46
C VAL A 133 24.25 11.34 42.96
N ILE A 134 23.29 10.58 43.48
CA ILE A 134 23.15 10.37 44.94
C ILE A 134 23.17 8.88 45.30
N PRO A 135 24.33 8.20 45.25
CA PRO A 135 24.47 6.80 45.65
C PRO A 135 24.54 6.60 47.18
N LEU A 136 24.51 7.67 47.98
CA LEU A 136 24.87 7.60 49.41
C LEU A 136 23.68 7.36 50.37
N ASN A 137 22.44 7.37 49.88
CA ASN A 137 21.26 7.19 50.74
C ASN A 137 20.20 6.31 50.08
N GLU A 138 19.91 5.15 50.69
CA GLU A 138 18.92 4.16 50.19
C GLU A 138 17.51 4.77 50.03
N MET A 139 17.18 5.76 50.86
CA MET A 139 15.92 6.49 50.76
C MET A 139 15.80 7.25 49.43
N ILE A 140 16.89 7.89 48.99
CA ILE A 140 16.91 8.68 47.74
C ILE A 140 16.87 7.78 46.52
N GLN A 141 17.49 6.60 46.60
CA GLN A 141 17.44 5.59 45.55
C GLN A 141 16.02 5.04 45.32
N SER A 142 15.23 4.88 46.40
CA SER A 142 13.83 4.46 46.33
C SER A 142 12.95 5.52 45.66
N ILE A 143 13.18 6.80 45.97
CA ILE A 143 12.49 7.92 45.34
C ILE A 143 12.81 8.00 43.84
N GLY A 144 14.09 7.89 43.46
CA GLY A 144 14.50 7.89 42.05
C GLY A 144 13.85 6.76 41.24
N SER A 145 13.78 5.55 41.82
CA SER A 145 13.12 4.40 41.20
C SER A 145 11.61 4.63 41.00
N SER A 146 10.98 5.32 41.95
CA SER A 146 9.54 5.66 41.87
C SER A 146 9.25 6.64 40.76
N PHE A 147 10.09 7.67 40.58
CA PHE A 147 9.99 8.62 39.46
C PHE A 147 10.13 7.95 38.10
N VAL A 148 11.09 7.04 37.95
CA VAL A 148 11.26 6.27 36.70
C VAL A 148 10.01 5.44 36.39
N LEU A 149 9.43 4.80 37.40
CA LEU A 149 8.22 3.97 37.24
C LEU A 149 7.02 4.83 36.81
N ILE A 150 6.83 6.00 37.44
CA ILE A 150 5.79 6.96 37.04
C ILE A 150 6.00 7.44 35.59
N GLY A 151 7.24 7.76 35.21
CA GLY A 151 7.57 8.16 33.84
C GLY A 151 7.23 7.08 32.79
N MET A 152 7.50 5.81 33.11
CA MET A 152 7.15 4.66 32.26
C MET A 152 5.63 4.51 32.07
N VAL A 153 4.84 4.68 33.13
CA VAL A 153 3.37 4.60 33.04
C VAL A 153 2.80 5.71 32.15
N ILE A 154 3.32 6.94 32.28
CA ILE A 154 2.90 8.08 31.44
C ILE A 154 3.24 7.80 29.97
N LEU A 155 4.44 7.28 29.68
CA LEU A 155 4.85 6.91 28.33
C LEU A 155 4.01 5.79 27.73
N ALA A 156 3.75 4.72 28.49
CA ALA A 156 2.90 3.62 28.05
C ALA A 156 1.47 4.12 27.74
N SER A 157 0.94 5.02 28.58
CA SER A 157 -0.37 5.63 28.37
C SER A 157 -0.41 6.49 27.11
N GLY A 158 0.59 7.35 26.90
CA GLY A 158 0.72 8.16 25.67
C GLY A 158 0.86 7.30 24.42
N TRP A 159 1.63 6.21 24.51
CA TRP A 159 1.80 5.25 23.42
C TRP A 159 0.50 4.52 23.06
N LEU A 160 -0.27 4.06 24.04
CA LEU A 160 -1.57 3.42 23.80
C LEU A 160 -2.56 4.35 23.10
N LEU A 161 -2.57 5.64 23.47
CA LEU A 161 -3.39 6.66 22.79
C LEU A 161 -2.97 6.85 21.33
N LEU A 162 -1.66 6.84 21.05
CA LEU A 162 -1.13 6.86 19.67
C LEU A 162 -1.54 5.61 18.89
N SER A 163 -1.39 4.42 19.50
CA SER A 163 -1.67 3.14 18.85
C SER A 163 -3.14 3.02 18.45
N ARG A 164 -4.07 3.47 19.30
CA ARG A 164 -5.51 3.47 18.99
C ARG A 164 -5.87 4.40 17.85
N LYS A 165 -5.21 5.57 17.77
CA LYS A 165 -5.40 6.49 16.64
C LYS A 165 -4.87 5.90 15.33
N ALA A 166 -3.72 5.22 15.36
CA ALA A 166 -3.15 4.59 14.17
C ALA A 166 -4.03 3.45 13.62
N SER A 167 -4.66 2.64 14.48
CA SER A 167 -5.55 1.56 14.04
C SER A 167 -6.86 2.09 13.44
N SER A 168 -7.35 3.25 13.88
CA SER A 168 -8.57 3.86 13.36
C SER A 168 -8.43 4.37 11.92
N ILE A 169 -7.21 4.65 11.44
CA ILE A 169 -6.95 5.13 10.07
C ILE A 169 -6.97 3.97 9.06
N ARG A 170 -6.85 2.72 9.52
CA ARG A 170 -6.74 1.54 8.63
C ARG A 170 -8.09 0.90 8.26
N GLN A 171 -9.21 1.49 8.67
CA GLN A 171 -10.56 1.00 8.37
C GLN A 171 -11.35 1.91 7.42
N VAL A 172 -10.68 2.81 6.71
CA VAL A 172 -11.22 3.60 5.60
C VAL A 172 -10.39 3.29 4.36
#